data_AF-A0A6I2Z2B6-F1
#
_entry.id   AF-A0A6I2Z2B6-F1
#
_cell.length_a   1.000
_cell.length_b   1.000
_cell.length_c   1.000
_cell.angle_alpha   90.00
_cell.angle_beta   90.00
_cell.angle_gamma   90.00
#
_symmetry.space_group_name_H-M   'P 1'
#
loop_
_entity.id
_entity.type
_entity.pdbx_description
1 polymer ?
#
loop_
_entity_poly.entity_id
_entity_poly.type
_entity_poly.pdbx_seq_one_letter_code
_entity_poly.pdbx_strand_id
1 'polypeptide(L)'
;MRIRWPAIVIILVCTSTLIYAQAASANQHKWGASYLNWSGALLDKTSTLSQVIQPLELSPNMYWEAGWNWDNAKEGGYGGIQSNGILADGRISDIAIFSIWNGLGAIPGESATCAPFGGEGIGYSCRIPISLKAGNKYEISFGVDQALGPQWWVANISDLAKGTKEVIGYIETNSKAAKATNWNNFIEYWGQEVSCNAVGRASAKFYVPTSNNPDVEISSPEFSRPPQPCVNSAADTPPPGEVGDAVMRFGGNSQEPSTQNMPQKSKTQIENEKLEIALILKNGVEKAAADLKAKQEVDAKAAADKAAADLKAKQEADAKAVADKAAADLKAKQDSEAKAAADKAAAELKAKQDADAKEVEVLVTNFKKRIQSTLSNLRVRLLAIKNLSTSDRNKSEQLQKDLKLVSTELTLISGIGPAISELDNRTAGLVDQVIALEARYKKTTITCIKGKTVKKITAVKPVCPKGYKVKK
;
A
#
# COMPACT_ATOMS: atom_id res chain seq x y z
N MET A 1 62.17 -21.87 -45.37
CA MET A 1 63.13 -21.58 -44.28
C MET A 1 62.68 -20.29 -43.60
N ARG A 2 62.22 -20.38 -42.34
CA ARG A 2 62.25 -19.32 -41.30
C ARG A 2 61.41 -18.03 -41.57
N ILE A 3 60.55 -17.47 -40.69
CA ILE A 3 60.48 -17.43 -39.22
C ILE A 3 59.07 -16.94 -38.75
N ARG A 4 58.51 -17.66 -37.77
CA ARG A 4 57.81 -17.30 -36.51
C ARG A 4 56.74 -16.19 -36.42
N TRP A 5 55.59 -16.64 -35.90
CA TRP A 5 54.62 -15.99 -34.98
C TRP A 5 55.28 -15.50 -33.65
N PRO A 6 54.73 -14.52 -32.89
CA PRO A 6 53.51 -14.77 -32.08
C PRO A 6 52.52 -13.61 -31.83
N ALA A 7 51.27 -14.05 -31.65
CA ALA A 7 50.30 -13.68 -30.60
C ALA A 7 50.05 -12.19 -30.27
N ILE A 8 48.80 -11.76 -30.47
CA ILE A 8 47.99 -11.09 -29.43
C ILE A 8 46.54 -11.58 -29.62
N VAL A 9 46.05 -12.30 -28.61
CA VAL A 9 44.63 -12.66 -28.42
C VAL A 9 44.05 -11.54 -27.56
N ILE A 10 43.19 -10.69 -28.13
CA ILE A 10 42.35 -9.78 -27.34
C ILE A 10 41.05 -10.51 -27.04
N ILE A 11 40.93 -10.95 -25.79
CA ILE A 11 39.68 -11.45 -25.21
C ILE A 11 38.76 -10.24 -25.06
N LEU A 12 37.76 -10.16 -25.92
CA LEU A 12 36.67 -9.19 -25.80
C LEU A 12 35.70 -9.73 -24.74
N VAL A 13 35.98 -9.42 -23.48
CA VAL A 13 35.04 -9.63 -22.37
C VAL A 13 33.90 -8.64 -22.56
N CYS A 14 32.81 -9.09 -23.18
CA CYS A 14 31.52 -8.41 -23.11
C CYS A 14 30.99 -8.51 -21.67
N THR A 15 31.43 -7.60 -20.80
CA THR A 15 30.72 -7.31 -19.55
C THR A 15 29.40 -6.64 -19.92
N SER A 16 28.34 -7.45 -20.02
CA SER A 16 26.98 -6.95 -19.90
C SER A 16 26.78 -6.46 -18.46
N THR A 17 27.24 -5.23 -18.21
CA THR A 17 26.75 -4.45 -17.09
C THR A 17 25.29 -4.13 -17.41
N LEU A 18 24.39 -4.97 -16.91
CA LEU A 18 23.03 -4.53 -16.61
C LEU A 18 23.18 -3.36 -15.62
N ILE A 19 23.23 -2.15 -16.16
CA ILE A 19 22.89 -0.95 -15.41
C ILE A 19 21.41 -1.12 -15.11
N TYR A 20 21.10 -1.74 -13.96
CA TYR A 20 19.88 -1.37 -13.25
C TYR A 20 20.05 0.11 -12.98
N ALA A 21 19.41 0.94 -13.80
CA ALA A 21 18.99 2.24 -13.34
C ALA A 21 18.02 1.93 -12.20
N GLN A 22 18.57 1.80 -10.98
CA GLN A 22 17.79 2.14 -9.80
C GLN A 22 17.34 3.56 -10.08
N ALA A 23 16.05 3.75 -10.38
CA ALA A 23 15.46 5.05 -10.19
C ALA A 23 15.89 5.46 -8.79
N ALA A 24 16.72 6.51 -8.69
CA ALA A 24 16.99 7.12 -7.42
C ALA A 24 15.61 7.38 -6.82
N SER A 25 15.24 6.61 -5.80
CA SER A 25 14.01 6.78 -5.06
C SER A 25 14.18 8.12 -4.37
N ALA A 26 13.81 9.19 -5.07
CA ALA A 26 13.77 10.51 -4.48
C ALA A 26 12.82 10.39 -3.28
N ASN A 27 13.35 10.74 -2.11
CA ASN A 27 12.74 10.39 -0.83
C ASN A 27 11.32 10.98 -0.78
N GLN A 28 10.34 10.16 -0.43
CA GLN A 28 9.01 10.65 -0.08
C GLN A 28 9.14 11.61 1.10
N HIS A 29 8.38 12.70 1.06
CA HIS A 29 8.40 13.68 2.12
C HIS A 29 7.98 13.06 3.45
N LYS A 30 8.83 13.15 4.47
CA LYS A 30 8.57 12.53 5.77
C LYS A 30 7.75 13.45 6.67
N TRP A 31 6.72 12.90 7.30
CA TRP A 31 5.95 13.55 8.37
C TRP A 31 5.25 14.86 7.95
N GLY A 32 4.92 15.00 6.67
CA GLY A 32 4.13 16.12 6.15
C GLY A 32 2.63 15.85 6.26
N ALA A 33 2.14 15.62 7.47
CA ALA A 33 0.74 15.30 7.72
C ALA A 33 0.16 15.99 8.96
N SER A 34 -1.16 16.04 9.03
CA SER A 34 -1.92 16.43 10.21
C SER A 34 -3.14 15.54 10.34
N TYR A 35 -3.66 15.33 11.55
CA TYR A 35 -4.64 14.29 11.84
C TYR A 35 -5.90 14.84 12.49
N LEU A 36 -7.03 14.21 12.19
CA LEU A 36 -8.26 14.25 12.97
C LEU A 36 -8.61 12.85 13.42
N ASN A 37 -8.77 12.63 14.72
CA ASN A 37 -9.20 11.36 15.26
C ASN A 37 -10.66 11.46 15.68
N TRP A 38 -11.47 10.50 15.25
CA TRP A 38 -12.84 10.34 15.67
C TRP A 38 -12.89 9.10 16.56
N SER A 39 -13.01 9.29 17.88
CA SER A 39 -13.15 8.13 18.76
C SER A 39 -14.52 7.47 18.53
N GLY A 40 -14.59 6.15 18.66
CA GLY A 40 -15.79 5.39 18.34
C GLY A 40 -15.72 4.76 16.95
N ALA A 41 -16.89 4.41 16.42
CA ALA A 41 -17.10 3.52 15.29
C ALA A 41 -16.64 2.07 15.52
N LEU A 42 -17.60 1.16 15.70
CA LEU A 42 -17.37 -0.28 15.76
C LEU A 42 -18.01 -0.90 14.53
N LEU A 43 -17.22 -1.03 13.48
CA LEU A 43 -17.67 -1.71 12.27
C LEU A 43 -17.85 -3.19 12.57
N ASP A 44 -18.91 -3.80 12.06
CA ASP A 44 -19.06 -5.25 12.02
C ASP A 44 -19.26 -5.71 10.57
N LYS A 45 -19.44 -7.03 10.39
CA LYS A 45 -19.65 -7.62 9.07
C LYS A 45 -20.87 -7.06 8.30
N THR A 46 -21.81 -6.38 8.97
CA THR A 46 -23.00 -5.79 8.34
C THR A 46 -22.92 -4.28 8.20
N SER A 47 -21.91 -3.67 8.80
CA SER A 47 -21.78 -2.23 8.88
C SER A 47 -20.96 -1.69 7.70
N THR A 48 -21.40 -0.57 7.17
CA THR A 48 -20.63 0.30 6.29
C THR A 48 -20.31 1.57 7.05
N LEU A 49 -19.16 2.17 6.77
CA LEU A 49 -18.78 3.48 7.30
C LEU A 49 -18.41 4.38 6.14
N SER A 50 -18.92 5.61 6.16
CA SER A 50 -18.72 6.59 5.11
C SER A 50 -18.14 7.87 5.70
N GLN A 51 -17.21 8.47 4.96
CA GLN A 51 -16.66 9.78 5.21
C GLN A 51 -16.95 10.68 4.01
N VAL A 52 -17.61 11.82 4.25
CA VAL A 52 -17.68 12.88 3.25
C VAL A 52 -16.50 13.82 3.46
N ILE A 53 -15.74 14.03 2.38
CA ILE A 53 -14.60 14.91 2.29
C ILE A 53 -14.92 16.00 1.26
N GLN A 54 -14.77 17.25 1.65
CA GLN A 54 -14.95 18.40 0.77
C GLN A 54 -13.65 19.20 0.72
N PRO A 55 -12.76 18.95 -0.24
CA PRO A 55 -11.57 19.78 -0.45
C PRO A 55 -11.97 21.23 -0.69
N LEU A 56 -11.33 22.17 -0.01
CA LEU A 56 -11.60 23.61 -0.12
C LEU A 56 -10.47 24.34 -0.85
N GLU A 57 -9.22 23.91 -0.60
CA GLU A 57 -8.04 24.34 -1.35
C GLU A 57 -7.32 23.08 -1.88
N LEU A 58 -6.99 23.09 -3.17
CA LEU A 58 -6.26 22.01 -3.82
C LEU A 58 -4.82 22.44 -4.12
N SER A 59 -3.89 21.56 -3.79
CA SER A 59 -2.49 21.63 -4.24
C SER A 59 -2.07 20.28 -4.81
N PRO A 60 -1.05 20.22 -5.68
CA PRO A 60 -0.48 18.96 -6.17
C PRO A 60 0.03 18.06 -5.04
N ASN A 61 -0.06 16.75 -5.24
CA ASN A 61 0.47 15.71 -4.37
C ASN A 61 -0.06 15.78 -2.92
N MET A 62 -1.35 16.08 -2.79
CA MET A 62 -2.05 16.09 -1.51
C MET A 62 -2.91 14.85 -1.38
N TYR A 63 -3.05 14.36 -0.15
CA TYR A 63 -3.92 13.27 0.20
C TYR A 63 -4.87 13.71 1.32
N TRP A 64 -6.17 13.55 1.09
CA TRP A 64 -7.22 13.68 2.11
C TRP A 64 -7.79 12.29 2.38
N GLU A 65 -7.47 11.78 3.56
CA GLU A 65 -7.65 10.38 3.92
C GLU A 65 -8.80 10.17 4.92
N ALA A 66 -9.36 8.97 4.90
CA ALA A 66 -10.18 8.37 5.93
C ALA A 66 -9.71 6.93 6.19
N GLY A 67 -9.43 6.61 7.45
CA GLY A 67 -8.81 5.35 7.82
C GLY A 67 -9.22 4.82 9.18
N TRP A 68 -8.79 3.60 9.45
CA TRP A 68 -9.10 2.87 10.66
C TRP A 68 -8.00 1.87 11.02
N ASN A 69 -8.04 1.37 12.25
CA ASN A 69 -7.28 0.19 12.69
C ASN A 69 -8.23 -0.98 12.96
N TRP A 70 -7.72 -2.21 12.92
CA TRP A 70 -8.46 -3.36 13.44
C TRP A 70 -8.39 -3.40 14.97
N ASP A 71 -9.46 -3.82 15.66
CA ASP A 71 -9.50 -3.86 17.14
C ASP A 71 -8.34 -4.60 17.80
N ASN A 72 -7.80 -5.62 17.12
CA ASN A 72 -6.75 -6.49 17.64
C ASN A 72 -5.47 -6.44 16.78
N ALA A 73 -5.29 -5.41 15.96
CA ALA A 73 -4.08 -5.24 15.17
C ALA A 73 -3.64 -3.78 15.12
N LYS A 74 -2.34 -3.57 14.94
CA LYS A 74 -1.78 -2.21 14.73
C LYS A 74 -2.04 -1.68 13.33
N GLU A 75 -2.40 -2.56 12.42
CA GLU A 75 -2.65 -2.25 11.01
C GLU A 75 -4.16 -2.20 10.76
N GLY A 76 -4.55 -1.62 9.64
CA GLY A 76 -5.95 -1.47 9.27
C GLY A 76 -6.14 -1.25 7.79
N GLY A 77 -7.03 -0.35 7.45
CA GLY A 77 -7.25 0.10 6.09
C GLY A 77 -7.39 1.61 6.04
N TYR A 78 -7.26 2.13 4.83
CA TYR A 78 -7.42 3.54 4.54
C TYR A 78 -7.99 3.70 3.15
N GLY A 79 -8.63 4.83 2.93
CA GLY A 79 -8.91 5.32 1.60
C GLY A 79 -9.16 6.81 1.63
N GLY A 80 -9.30 7.40 0.47
CA GLY A 80 -9.63 8.81 0.37
C GLY A 80 -9.41 9.31 -1.03
N ILE A 81 -9.07 10.58 -1.14
CA ILE A 81 -8.87 11.26 -2.43
C ILE A 81 -7.49 11.90 -2.48
N GLN A 82 -6.80 11.76 -3.61
CA GLN A 82 -5.45 12.29 -3.82
C GLN A 82 -5.41 13.14 -5.08
N SER A 83 -4.74 14.29 -5.00
CA SER A 83 -4.36 15.05 -6.19
C SER A 83 -3.06 14.51 -6.76
N ASN A 84 -2.97 14.44 -8.09
CA ASN A 84 -1.82 13.88 -8.84
C ASN A 84 -1.39 12.46 -8.45
N GLY A 85 -2.28 11.65 -7.86
CA GLY A 85 -1.97 10.27 -7.50
C GLY A 85 -1.57 9.39 -8.69
N ILE A 86 -0.90 8.29 -8.39
CA ILE A 86 -0.36 7.36 -9.39
C ILE A 86 -1.23 6.10 -9.43
N LEU A 87 -1.78 5.75 -10.58
CA LEU A 87 -2.51 4.49 -10.80
C LEU A 87 -1.55 3.29 -10.83
N ALA A 88 -2.07 2.06 -10.72
CA ALA A 88 -1.20 0.87 -10.74
C ALA A 88 -0.47 0.68 -12.09
N ASP A 89 -1.02 1.24 -13.17
CA ASP A 89 -0.40 1.26 -14.50
C ASP A 89 0.60 2.40 -14.71
N GLY A 90 0.87 3.21 -13.67
CA GLY A 90 1.81 4.32 -13.70
C GLY A 90 1.25 5.65 -14.23
N ARG A 91 -0.02 5.70 -14.68
CA ARG A 91 -0.64 6.98 -15.06
C ARG A 91 -0.81 7.88 -13.85
N ILE A 92 -0.66 9.19 -14.08
CA ILE A 92 -0.90 10.23 -13.08
C ILE A 92 -2.29 10.81 -13.31
N SER A 93 -3.09 10.91 -12.25
CA SER A 93 -4.44 11.48 -12.24
C SER A 93 -4.77 11.96 -10.83
N ASP A 94 -5.80 12.79 -10.66
CA ASP A 94 -6.49 12.77 -9.36
C ASP A 94 -7.11 11.38 -9.18
N ILE A 95 -7.04 10.82 -7.99
CA ILE A 95 -7.54 9.47 -7.72
C ILE A 95 -8.36 9.41 -6.44
N ALA A 96 -9.27 8.45 -6.38
CA ALA A 96 -9.68 7.87 -5.11
C ALA A 96 -8.88 6.58 -4.88
N ILE A 97 -8.46 6.36 -3.64
CA ILE A 97 -7.61 5.25 -3.22
C ILE A 97 -8.31 4.45 -2.13
N PHE A 98 -8.10 3.14 -2.12
CA PHE A 98 -8.50 2.22 -1.07
C PHE A 98 -7.39 1.19 -0.88
N SER A 99 -6.92 1.05 0.35
CA SER A 99 -5.82 0.16 0.69
C SER A 99 -6.07 -0.56 2.00
N ILE A 100 -5.57 -1.80 2.10
CA ILE A 100 -5.54 -2.58 3.34
C ILE A 100 -4.15 -3.16 3.51
N TRP A 101 -3.54 -2.90 4.68
CA TRP A 101 -2.31 -3.55 5.09
C TRP A 101 -2.54 -5.04 5.34
N ASN A 102 -1.57 -5.87 4.99
CA ASN A 102 -1.63 -7.33 5.05
C ASN A 102 -2.82 -7.94 4.30
N GLY A 103 -3.32 -7.25 3.26
CA GLY A 103 -4.30 -7.81 2.35
C GLY A 103 -3.78 -9.07 1.65
N LEU A 104 -4.67 -10.03 1.41
CA LEU A 104 -4.37 -11.34 0.81
C LEU A 104 -4.56 -11.33 -0.71
N GLY A 105 -5.47 -10.48 -1.21
CA GLY A 105 -5.77 -10.32 -2.62
C GLY A 105 -6.64 -9.09 -2.87
N ALA A 106 -6.75 -8.68 -4.13
CA ALA A 106 -7.57 -7.55 -4.52
C ALA A 106 -8.24 -7.74 -5.88
N ILE A 107 -9.43 -7.15 -6.05
CA ILE A 107 -10.20 -7.11 -7.30
C ILE A 107 -10.49 -5.64 -7.61
N PRO A 108 -10.09 -5.11 -8.78
CA PRO A 108 -10.41 -3.73 -9.14
C PRO A 108 -11.89 -3.55 -9.45
N GLY A 109 -12.42 -2.37 -9.14
CA GLY A 109 -13.66 -1.90 -9.76
C GLY A 109 -13.47 -1.66 -11.26
N GLU A 110 -14.57 -1.44 -11.99
CA GLU A 110 -14.59 -1.38 -13.47
C GLU A 110 -13.57 -0.40 -14.07
N SER A 111 -13.49 0.81 -13.51
CA SER A 111 -12.55 1.87 -13.94
C SER A 111 -11.27 1.93 -13.11
N ALA A 112 -11.08 0.99 -12.18
CA ALA A 112 -10.01 1.02 -11.20
C ALA A 112 -8.87 0.06 -11.56
N THR A 113 -7.75 0.23 -10.87
CA THR A 113 -6.61 -0.68 -10.94
C THR A 113 -6.16 -1.03 -9.53
N CYS A 114 -5.73 -2.28 -9.29
CA CYS A 114 -5.19 -2.69 -8.00
C CYS A 114 -3.77 -3.22 -8.14
N ALA A 115 -2.93 -2.94 -7.15
CA ALA A 115 -1.58 -3.47 -7.05
C ALA A 115 -1.19 -3.71 -5.59
N PRO A 116 -0.25 -4.64 -5.33
CA PRO A 116 0.38 -4.73 -4.02
C PRO A 116 1.18 -3.44 -3.73
N PHE A 117 1.24 -3.03 -2.47
CA PHE A 117 2.10 -1.94 -2.00
C PHE A 117 3.16 -2.43 -1.01
N GLY A 118 4.22 -1.64 -0.86
CA GLY A 118 5.38 -1.89 0.02
C GLY A 118 5.91 -0.59 0.66
N GLY A 119 7.08 -0.64 1.30
CA GLY A 119 7.79 0.52 1.85
C GLY A 119 7.43 0.83 3.31
N GLU A 120 6.16 1.11 3.57
CA GLU A 120 5.61 1.43 4.91
C GLU A 120 4.69 0.30 5.41
N GLY A 121 5.18 -0.93 5.28
CA GLY A 121 4.39 -2.16 5.42
C GLY A 121 4.09 -2.79 4.07
N ILE A 122 3.26 -3.82 4.07
CA ILE A 122 2.83 -4.54 2.87
C ILE A 122 1.31 -4.62 2.81
N GLY A 123 0.74 -4.75 1.62
CA GLY A 123 -0.71 -4.91 1.46
C GLY A 123 -1.14 -4.76 0.00
N TYR A 124 -2.42 -4.44 -0.20
CA TYR A 124 -2.99 -4.14 -1.53
C TYR A 124 -3.61 -2.75 -1.54
N SER A 125 -3.54 -2.10 -2.69
CA SER A 125 -4.12 -0.78 -2.95
C SER A 125 -4.86 -0.80 -4.28
N CYS A 126 -6.11 -0.36 -4.27
CA CYS A 126 -6.95 -0.13 -5.44
C CYS A 126 -7.13 1.38 -5.64
N ARG A 127 -7.06 1.82 -6.90
CA ARG A 127 -7.04 3.24 -7.29
C ARG A 127 -7.91 3.44 -8.51
N ILE A 128 -8.80 4.43 -8.44
CA ILE A 128 -9.70 4.82 -9.53
C ILE A 128 -9.45 6.29 -9.86
N PRO A 129 -9.36 6.69 -11.15
CA PRO A 129 -9.20 8.09 -11.50
C PRO A 129 -10.49 8.87 -11.20
N ILE A 130 -10.34 10.06 -10.64
CA ILE A 130 -11.43 11.01 -10.41
C ILE A 130 -11.05 12.37 -11.00
N SER A 131 -11.96 13.35 -10.91
CA SER A 131 -11.64 14.75 -11.23
C SER A 131 -11.93 15.60 -10.00
N LEU A 132 -10.86 15.96 -9.26
CA LEU A 132 -11.03 16.73 -8.05
C LEU A 132 -11.39 18.18 -8.38
N LYS A 133 -12.37 18.68 -7.65
CA LYS A 133 -12.81 20.08 -7.72
C LYS A 133 -12.96 20.61 -6.30
N ALA A 134 -12.28 21.72 -6.02
CA ALA A 134 -12.47 22.43 -4.78
C ALA A 134 -13.96 22.80 -4.60
N GLY A 135 -14.48 22.64 -3.40
CA GLY A 135 -15.87 22.86 -3.03
C GLY A 135 -16.79 21.66 -3.27
N ASN A 136 -16.43 20.70 -4.14
CA ASN A 136 -17.24 19.51 -4.35
C ASN A 136 -17.12 18.54 -3.15
N LYS A 137 -18.22 17.84 -2.86
CA LYS A 137 -18.27 16.81 -1.82
C LYS A 137 -18.04 15.44 -2.45
N TYR A 138 -17.12 14.69 -1.88
CA TYR A 138 -16.81 13.31 -2.24
C TYR A 138 -17.07 12.42 -1.03
N GLU A 139 -17.91 11.41 -1.19
CA GLU A 139 -18.13 10.41 -0.14
C GLU A 139 -17.29 9.18 -0.45
N ILE A 140 -16.44 8.76 0.49
CA ILE A 140 -15.82 7.44 0.45
C ILE A 140 -16.49 6.55 1.48
N SER A 141 -16.87 5.34 1.07
CA SER A 141 -17.54 4.36 1.94
C SER A 141 -16.81 3.02 1.93
N PHE A 142 -16.73 2.38 3.08
CA PHE A 142 -16.08 1.08 3.29
C PHE A 142 -17.04 0.12 3.98
N GLY A 143 -16.95 -1.17 3.65
CA GLY A 143 -17.70 -2.21 4.36
C GLY A 143 -17.38 -3.60 3.84
N VAL A 144 -18.01 -4.62 4.42
CA VAL A 144 -17.82 -6.02 4.02
C VAL A 144 -18.71 -6.35 2.82
N ASP A 145 -18.12 -6.94 1.78
CA ASP A 145 -18.85 -7.55 0.67
C ASP A 145 -19.25 -8.99 1.04
N GLN A 146 -20.51 -9.17 1.40
CA GLN A 146 -21.03 -10.47 1.83
C GLN A 146 -21.04 -11.52 0.71
N ALA A 147 -21.04 -11.12 -0.56
CA ALA A 147 -21.07 -12.05 -1.69
C ALA A 147 -19.70 -12.68 -1.93
N LEU A 148 -18.62 -11.92 -1.73
CA LEU A 148 -17.24 -12.42 -1.78
C LEU A 148 -16.81 -13.10 -0.47
N GLY A 149 -17.39 -12.70 0.66
CA GLY A 149 -17.25 -13.35 1.96
C GLY A 149 -16.84 -12.39 3.08
N PRO A 150 -16.83 -12.86 4.34
CA PRO A 150 -16.70 -12.00 5.52
C PRO A 150 -15.35 -11.30 5.66
N GLN A 151 -14.36 -11.66 4.84
CA GLN A 151 -13.02 -11.07 4.81
C GLN A 151 -12.82 -10.10 3.64
N TRP A 152 -13.78 -10.00 2.72
CA TRP A 152 -13.69 -9.12 1.57
C TRP A 152 -14.28 -7.77 1.92
N TRP A 153 -13.45 -6.73 1.84
CA TRP A 153 -13.86 -5.35 2.04
C TRP A 153 -14.00 -4.66 0.69
N VAL A 154 -15.06 -3.88 0.53
CA VAL A 154 -15.29 -3.03 -0.64
C VAL A 154 -15.18 -1.57 -0.24
N ALA A 155 -14.57 -0.78 -1.11
CA ALA A 155 -14.64 0.67 -1.03
C ALA A 155 -15.33 1.27 -2.26
N ASN A 156 -16.14 2.29 -2.02
CA ASN A 156 -16.80 3.06 -3.07
C ASN A 156 -16.45 4.54 -2.94
N ILE A 157 -16.38 5.23 -4.08
CA ILE A 157 -16.28 6.68 -4.16
C ILE A 157 -17.56 7.23 -4.80
N SER A 158 -18.14 8.26 -4.18
CA SER A 158 -19.29 8.97 -4.72
C SER A 158 -18.94 10.44 -4.97
N ASP A 159 -19.23 10.96 -6.18
CA ASP A 159 -19.15 12.40 -6.49
C ASP A 159 -20.55 12.99 -6.33
N LEU A 160 -20.79 13.67 -5.20
CA LEU A 160 -22.13 14.13 -4.84
C LEU A 160 -22.60 15.31 -5.71
N ALA A 161 -21.69 16.00 -6.39
CA ALA A 161 -22.08 17.02 -7.36
C ALA A 161 -22.63 16.39 -8.65
N LYS A 162 -22.18 15.17 -8.99
CA LYS A 162 -22.65 14.42 -10.16
C LYS A 162 -23.74 13.40 -9.83
N GLY A 163 -23.88 13.02 -8.56
CA GLY A 163 -24.76 11.93 -8.13
C GLY A 163 -24.26 10.55 -8.58
N THR A 164 -22.95 10.40 -8.84
CA THR A 164 -22.37 9.14 -9.32
C THR A 164 -21.73 8.38 -8.16
N LYS A 165 -21.71 7.05 -8.26
CA LYS A 165 -21.06 6.14 -7.32
C LYS A 165 -20.31 5.07 -8.10
N GLU A 166 -19.05 4.85 -7.76
CA GLU A 166 -18.18 3.88 -8.40
C GLU A 166 -17.44 3.04 -7.36
N VAL A 167 -17.19 1.78 -7.68
CA VAL A 167 -16.40 0.88 -6.84
C VAL A 167 -14.92 1.19 -7.08
N ILE A 168 -14.18 1.49 -6.02
CA ILE A 168 -12.72 1.65 -6.08
C ILE A 168 -12.07 0.27 -6.19
N GLY A 169 -12.52 -0.69 -5.38
CA GLY A 169 -12.09 -2.07 -5.44
C GLY A 169 -12.49 -2.88 -4.23
N TYR A 170 -12.13 -4.15 -4.28
CA TYR A 170 -12.35 -5.14 -3.22
C TYR A 170 -10.99 -5.64 -2.74
N ILE A 171 -10.78 -5.72 -1.43
CA ILE A 171 -9.53 -6.22 -0.85
C ILE A 171 -9.87 -7.24 0.24
N GLU A 172 -9.26 -8.42 0.14
CA GLU A 172 -9.38 -9.47 1.15
C GLU A 172 -8.44 -9.18 2.32
N THR A 173 -8.97 -9.00 3.52
CA THR A 173 -8.17 -8.81 4.74
C THR A 173 -7.79 -10.15 5.37
N ASN A 174 -6.60 -10.21 5.98
CA ASN A 174 -6.22 -11.34 6.83
C ASN A 174 -6.89 -11.29 8.23
N SER A 175 -7.56 -10.19 8.56
CA SER A 175 -8.25 -10.04 9.84
C SER A 175 -9.44 -10.99 9.93
N LYS A 176 -9.52 -11.76 11.01
CA LYS A 176 -10.64 -12.67 11.29
C LYS A 176 -11.82 -11.97 11.96
N ALA A 177 -11.58 -10.80 12.55
CA ALA A 177 -12.59 -9.93 13.09
C ALA A 177 -12.68 -8.71 12.18
N ALA A 178 -13.76 -8.60 11.40
CA ALA A 178 -14.08 -7.40 10.63
C ALA A 178 -14.58 -6.29 11.59
N LYS A 179 -13.77 -5.99 12.61
CA LYS A 179 -13.99 -4.95 13.59
C LYS A 179 -12.93 -3.89 13.42
N ALA A 180 -13.38 -2.76 12.93
CA ALA A 180 -12.55 -1.58 12.75
C ALA A 180 -12.93 -0.54 13.79
N THR A 181 -11.90 0.09 14.36
CA THR A 181 -11.93 1.12 15.41
C THR A 181 -10.94 2.24 15.04
N ASN A 182 -10.89 3.29 15.85
CA ASN A 182 -9.97 4.42 15.71
C ASN A 182 -10.11 5.09 14.33
N TRP A 183 -11.35 5.44 14.00
CA TRP A 183 -11.60 6.18 12.78
C TRP A 183 -10.82 7.48 12.79
N ASN A 184 -10.11 7.78 11.71
CA ASN A 184 -9.31 8.98 11.61
C ASN A 184 -9.33 9.53 10.18
N ASN A 185 -8.88 10.75 10.06
CA ASN A 185 -8.52 11.38 8.82
C ASN A 185 -7.13 11.97 8.95
N PHE A 186 -6.44 12.10 7.82
CA PHE A 186 -5.33 13.01 7.72
C PHE A 186 -5.34 13.80 6.40
N ILE A 187 -4.69 14.97 6.46
CA ILE A 187 -4.21 15.65 5.25
C ILE A 187 -2.70 15.48 5.21
N GLU A 188 -2.19 14.96 4.10
CA GLU A 188 -0.76 14.71 3.88
C GLU A 188 -0.28 15.23 2.53
N TYR A 189 0.96 15.70 2.49
CA TYR A 189 1.70 15.84 1.25
C TYR A 189 2.53 14.59 0.98
N TRP A 190 2.16 13.83 -0.06
CA TRP A 190 2.78 12.54 -0.41
C TRP A 190 3.87 12.67 -1.48
N GLY A 191 4.10 13.88 -1.98
CA GLY A 191 5.05 14.15 -3.05
C GLY A 191 6.52 14.01 -2.65
N GLN A 192 7.38 14.37 -3.60
CA GLN A 192 8.82 14.44 -3.40
C GLN A 192 9.19 15.40 -2.27
N GLU A 193 10.22 15.05 -1.49
CA GLU A 193 10.67 15.85 -0.35
C GLU A 193 10.97 17.30 -0.77
N VAL A 194 10.25 18.24 -0.13
CA VAL A 194 10.44 19.69 -0.28
C VAL A 194 10.58 20.34 1.10
N SER A 195 11.02 21.59 1.16
CA SER A 195 10.95 22.37 2.41
C SER A 195 9.49 22.57 2.84
N CYS A 196 9.21 22.60 4.14
CA CYS A 196 7.83 22.68 4.66
C CYS A 196 7.02 23.89 4.18
N ASN A 197 7.67 25.03 4.00
CA ASN A 197 7.03 26.23 3.45
C ASN A 197 6.77 26.15 1.94
N ALA A 198 7.36 25.17 1.25
CA ALA A 198 7.14 24.90 -0.17
C ALA A 198 6.02 23.87 -0.41
N VAL A 199 5.52 23.22 0.64
CA VAL A 199 4.33 22.38 0.56
C VAL A 199 3.14 23.29 0.22
N GLY A 200 2.42 22.98 -0.86
CA GLY A 200 1.27 23.79 -1.29
C GLY A 200 0.17 23.83 -0.23
N ARG A 201 -0.66 24.88 -0.26
CA ARG A 201 -1.81 24.99 0.64
C ARG A 201 -2.89 23.96 0.26
N ALA A 202 -3.34 23.21 1.24
CA ALA A 202 -4.43 22.26 1.09
C ALA A 202 -5.38 22.40 2.28
N SER A 203 -6.67 22.29 2.04
CA SER A 203 -7.66 22.28 3.11
C SER A 203 -8.86 21.44 2.71
N ALA A 204 -9.53 20.85 3.69
CA ALA A 204 -10.78 20.14 3.47
C ALA A 204 -11.68 20.24 4.70
N LYS A 205 -12.98 20.25 4.42
CA LYS A 205 -14.01 19.98 5.42
C LYS A 205 -14.28 18.48 5.47
N PHE A 206 -14.11 17.90 6.65
CA PHE A 206 -14.47 16.53 7.00
C PHE A 206 -15.81 16.57 7.73
N TYR A 207 -16.82 15.95 7.14
CA TYR A 207 -18.13 15.83 7.76
C TYR A 207 -18.11 14.75 8.84
N VAL A 208 -19.06 14.78 9.77
CA VAL A 208 -19.22 13.69 10.73
C VAL A 208 -19.35 12.35 9.96
N PRO A 209 -18.52 11.34 10.23
CA PRO A 209 -18.63 10.06 9.55
C PRO A 209 -19.98 9.40 9.89
N THR A 210 -20.48 8.57 8.97
CA THR A 210 -21.82 7.95 9.13
C THR A 210 -21.79 6.47 8.85
N SER A 211 -22.62 5.71 9.55
CA SER A 211 -22.80 4.29 9.33
C SER A 211 -24.22 3.94 8.90
N ASN A 212 -24.36 2.85 8.16
CA ASN A 212 -25.67 2.21 7.95
C ASN A 212 -26.18 1.54 9.24
N ASN A 213 -25.31 1.27 10.21
CA ASN A 213 -25.65 0.73 11.51
C ASN A 213 -25.93 1.89 12.48
N PRO A 214 -27.17 2.04 12.97
CA PRO A 214 -27.57 3.18 13.82
C PRO A 214 -26.97 3.14 15.24
N ASP A 215 -26.40 1.99 15.64
CA ASP A 215 -25.75 1.79 16.93
C ASP A 215 -24.27 2.21 16.90
N VAL A 216 -23.73 2.51 15.71
CA VAL A 216 -22.36 3.02 15.56
C VAL A 216 -22.34 4.48 15.95
N GLU A 217 -21.88 4.75 17.17
CA GLU A 217 -21.64 6.11 17.67
C GLU A 217 -20.24 6.58 17.29
N ILE A 218 -20.16 7.84 16.84
CA ILE A 218 -18.92 8.54 16.55
C ILE A 218 -18.86 9.77 17.44
N SER A 219 -17.73 9.94 18.11
CA SER A 219 -17.49 11.04 19.05
C SER A 219 -16.92 12.30 18.36
N SER A 220 -16.60 13.30 19.16
CA SER A 220 -15.97 14.55 18.73
C SER A 220 -14.66 14.34 17.96
N PRO A 221 -14.40 15.11 16.89
CA PRO A 221 -13.12 15.06 16.20
C PRO A 221 -12.04 15.74 17.03
N GLU A 222 -10.90 15.07 17.22
CA GLU A 222 -9.72 15.58 17.91
C GLU A 222 -8.58 15.84 16.93
N PHE A 223 -8.16 17.10 16.82
CA PHE A 223 -7.06 17.50 15.97
C PHE A 223 -5.69 17.28 16.63
N SER A 224 -4.75 16.72 15.86
CA SER A 224 -3.37 16.54 16.32
C SER A 224 -2.35 16.70 15.20
N ARG A 225 -1.07 16.87 15.58
CA ARG A 225 0.06 17.09 14.68
C ARG A 225 1.23 16.17 15.06
N PRO A 226 2.05 15.74 14.09
CA PRO A 226 3.27 14.99 14.40
C PRO A 226 4.29 15.88 15.13
N PRO A 227 5.25 15.30 15.89
CA PRO A 227 6.21 16.06 16.69
C PRO A 227 7.34 16.79 15.91
N GLN A 228 7.41 16.65 14.58
CA GLN A 228 8.55 17.02 13.72
C GLN A 228 8.14 17.99 12.60
N PRO A 229 9.07 18.73 11.94
CA PRO A 229 8.93 20.16 11.66
C PRO A 229 7.99 20.59 10.53
N CYS A 230 7.32 19.66 9.84
CA CYS A 230 6.42 19.98 8.73
C CYS A 230 4.97 20.20 9.14
N VAL A 231 4.78 21.14 10.07
CA VAL A 231 3.56 21.24 10.88
C VAL A 231 2.82 22.57 10.68
N ASN A 232 2.96 23.20 9.51
CA ASN A 232 2.10 24.32 9.17
C ASN A 232 0.70 23.80 8.81
N SER A 233 -0.04 23.47 9.85
CA SER A 233 -1.39 22.95 9.79
C SER A 233 -2.21 23.53 10.92
N ALA A 234 -3.51 23.53 10.77
CA ALA A 234 -4.46 23.90 11.81
C ALA A 234 -5.81 23.27 11.50
N ALA A 235 -6.70 23.30 12.47
CA ALA A 235 -8.06 22.84 12.26
C ALA A 235 -9.07 23.66 13.05
N ASP A 236 -10.25 23.78 12.48
CA ASP A 236 -11.44 24.29 13.14
C ASP A 236 -12.30 23.08 13.50
N THR A 237 -12.45 22.81 14.79
CA THR A 237 -13.23 21.69 15.32
C THR A 237 -14.43 22.20 16.12
N PRO A 238 -15.42 21.34 16.43
CA PRO A 238 -16.44 21.68 17.41
C PRO A 238 -15.82 21.86 18.81
N PRO A 239 -16.58 22.44 19.76
CA PRO A 239 -16.18 22.44 21.17
C PRO A 239 -15.89 21.00 21.67
N PRO A 240 -14.94 20.83 22.62
CA PRO A 240 -14.64 19.51 23.17
C PRO A 240 -15.89 18.81 23.73
N GLY A 241 -16.08 17.55 23.37
CA GLY A 241 -17.26 16.77 23.75
C GLY A 241 -18.46 16.92 22.83
N GLU A 242 -18.44 17.88 21.91
CA GLU A 242 -19.50 18.06 20.91
C GLU A 242 -19.16 17.43 19.57
N VAL A 243 -20.15 16.81 18.93
CA VAL A 243 -20.01 16.20 17.61
C VAL A 243 -20.38 17.22 16.53
N GLY A 244 -19.59 17.30 15.48
CA GLY A 244 -19.80 18.22 14.36
C GLY A 244 -18.72 18.06 13.31
N ASP A 245 -18.86 18.79 12.21
CA ASP A 245 -17.86 18.77 11.15
C ASP A 245 -16.56 19.44 11.60
N ALA A 246 -15.45 19.10 10.94
CA ALA A 246 -14.17 19.75 11.15
C ALA A 246 -13.58 20.25 9.82
N VAL A 247 -12.83 21.34 9.87
CA VAL A 247 -12.04 21.83 8.73
C VAL A 247 -10.57 21.68 9.08
N MET A 248 -9.80 20.95 8.27
CA MET A 248 -8.35 20.88 8.39
C MET A 248 -7.68 21.71 7.31
N ARG A 249 -6.57 22.32 7.67
CA ARG A 249 -5.74 23.18 6.83
C ARG A 249 -4.29 22.71 6.97
N PHE A 250 -3.57 22.59 5.86
CA PHE A 250 -2.23 22.02 5.80
C PHE A 250 -1.38 22.74 4.73
N GLY A 251 -0.07 22.83 4.97
CA GLY A 251 0.90 23.43 4.04
C GLY A 251 0.85 24.95 3.98
N GLY A 252 1.59 25.52 3.04
CA GLY A 252 1.82 26.97 2.89
C GLY A 252 2.82 27.54 3.89
N ASN A 253 2.97 28.87 3.89
CA ASN A 253 3.89 29.59 4.78
C ASN A 253 3.32 29.87 6.17
N SER A 254 1.99 30.04 6.28
CA SER A 254 1.26 30.22 7.54
C SER A 254 -0.13 29.63 7.44
N GLN A 255 -0.70 29.28 8.59
CA GLN A 255 -2.10 28.92 8.76
C GLN A 255 -2.67 29.73 9.92
N GLU A 256 -3.94 30.12 9.80
CA GLU A 256 -4.66 30.68 10.93
C GLU A 256 -4.65 29.68 12.10
N PRO A 257 -4.67 30.15 13.36
CA PRO A 257 -4.70 29.27 14.52
C PRO A 257 -5.85 28.26 14.45
N SER A 258 -5.69 27.13 15.15
CA SER A 258 -6.80 26.20 15.34
C SER A 258 -7.89 26.85 16.18
N THR A 259 -9.16 26.56 15.87
CA THR A 259 -10.32 26.98 16.66
C THR A 259 -11.13 25.77 17.13
N GLN A 260 -11.95 25.98 18.17
CA GLN A 260 -12.89 25.00 18.70
C GLN A 260 -14.33 25.56 18.66
N ASN A 261 -14.66 26.29 17.61
CA ASN A 261 -15.91 27.05 17.47
C ASN A 261 -16.82 26.57 16.33
N MET A 262 -16.52 25.41 15.72
CA MET A 262 -17.42 24.85 14.71
C MET A 262 -18.77 24.48 15.35
N PRO A 263 -19.88 24.66 14.62
CA PRO A 263 -21.20 24.30 15.14
C PRO A 263 -21.31 22.81 15.47
N GLN A 264 -21.91 22.49 16.62
CA GLN A 264 -22.36 21.15 16.94
C GLN A 264 -23.48 20.72 15.98
N LYS A 265 -23.55 19.40 15.72
CA LYS A 265 -24.66 18.75 15.04
C LYS A 265 -25.41 17.80 15.97
N SER A 266 -26.73 17.89 15.93
CA SER A 266 -27.62 16.88 16.52
C SER A 266 -27.64 15.59 15.70
N LYS A 267 -28.01 14.47 16.32
CA LYS A 267 -28.21 13.18 15.64
C LYS A 267 -29.19 13.29 14.46
N THR A 268 -30.25 14.08 14.61
CA THR A 268 -31.23 14.32 13.53
C THR A 268 -30.62 15.06 12.35
N GLN A 269 -29.75 16.06 12.58
CA GLN A 269 -29.08 16.75 11.48
C GLN A 269 -28.15 15.80 10.72
N ILE A 270 -27.41 14.95 11.42
CA ILE A 270 -26.52 13.95 10.82
C ILE A 270 -27.33 12.95 9.98
N GLU A 271 -28.44 12.44 10.50
CA GLU A 271 -29.30 11.50 9.75
C GLU A 271 -29.96 12.17 8.53
N ASN A 272 -30.37 13.44 8.64
CA ASN A 272 -30.93 14.18 7.52
C ASN A 272 -29.90 14.37 6.39
N GLU A 273 -28.64 14.69 6.72
CA GLU A 273 -27.56 14.79 5.73
C GLU A 273 -27.30 13.44 5.05
N LYS A 274 -27.29 12.34 5.82
CA LYS A 274 -27.17 10.98 5.27
C LYS A 274 -28.31 10.65 4.30
N LEU A 275 -29.55 11.01 4.63
CA LEU A 275 -30.71 10.82 3.76
C LEU A 275 -30.62 11.68 2.49
N GLU A 276 -30.12 12.92 2.60
CA GLU A 276 -29.90 13.80 1.45
C GLU A 276 -28.88 13.20 0.48
N ILE A 277 -27.76 12.67 0.99
CA ILE A 277 -26.76 11.97 0.18
C ILE A 277 -27.39 10.77 -0.54
N ALA A 278 -28.15 9.94 0.19
CA ALA A 278 -28.82 8.79 -0.41
C ALA A 278 -29.79 9.20 -1.54
N LEU A 279 -30.51 10.31 -1.37
CA LEU A 279 -31.40 10.86 -2.38
C LEU A 279 -30.64 11.38 -3.61
N ILE A 280 -29.52 12.10 -3.40
CA ILE A 280 -28.65 12.59 -4.47
C ILE A 280 -28.16 11.42 -5.34
N LEU A 281 -27.68 10.35 -4.71
CA LEU A 281 -27.16 9.18 -5.42
C LEU A 281 -28.27 8.44 -6.16
N LYS A 282 -29.45 8.28 -5.55
CA LYS A 282 -30.61 7.67 -6.22
C LYS A 282 -30.98 8.45 -7.49
N ASN A 283 -31.10 9.77 -7.38
CA ASN A 283 -31.45 10.63 -8.52
C ASN A 283 -30.37 10.60 -9.62
N GLY A 284 -29.09 10.50 -9.23
CA GLY A 284 -27.98 10.39 -10.18
C GLY A 284 -28.00 9.09 -10.97
N VAL A 285 -28.34 7.96 -10.32
CA VAL A 285 -28.52 6.66 -11.01
C VAL A 285 -29.69 6.71 -12.00
N GLU A 286 -30.82 7.29 -11.59
CA GLU A 286 -32.00 7.46 -12.47
C GLU A 286 -31.66 8.33 -13.70
N LYS A 287 -30.90 9.41 -13.49
CA LYS A 287 -30.41 10.27 -14.57
C LYS A 287 -29.45 9.52 -15.50
N ALA A 288 -28.48 8.79 -14.96
CA ALA A 288 -27.52 8.02 -15.76
C ALA A 288 -28.22 6.94 -16.60
N ALA A 289 -29.24 6.28 -16.05
CA ALA A 289 -30.06 5.32 -16.79
C ALA A 289 -30.84 5.98 -17.94
N ALA A 290 -31.40 7.18 -17.71
CA ALA A 290 -32.07 7.95 -18.76
C ALA A 290 -31.11 8.41 -19.87
N ASP A 291 -29.93 8.91 -19.51
CA ASP A 291 -28.89 9.33 -20.45
C ASP A 291 -28.38 8.14 -21.29
N LEU A 292 -28.19 6.96 -20.68
CA LEU A 292 -27.81 5.74 -21.41
C LEU A 292 -28.90 5.32 -22.41
N LYS A 293 -30.17 5.37 -22.01
CA LYS A 293 -31.30 5.06 -22.89
C LYS A 293 -31.37 6.03 -24.07
N ALA A 294 -31.21 7.33 -23.83
CA ALA A 294 -31.17 8.33 -24.89
C ALA A 294 -29.99 8.11 -25.85
N LYS A 295 -28.81 7.76 -25.33
CA LYS A 295 -27.64 7.43 -26.16
C LYS A 295 -27.89 6.21 -27.04
N GLN A 296 -28.50 5.15 -26.49
CA GLN A 296 -28.85 3.94 -27.26
C GLN A 296 -29.86 4.24 -28.37
N GLU A 297 -30.83 5.13 -28.14
CA GLU A 297 -31.80 5.56 -29.16
C GLU A 297 -31.13 6.34 -30.30
N VAL A 298 -30.15 7.21 -30.00
CA VAL A 298 -29.36 7.94 -31.00
C VAL A 298 -28.45 6.99 -31.80
N ASP A 299 -27.74 6.07 -31.14
CA ASP A 299 -26.85 5.11 -31.79
C ASP A 299 -27.64 4.12 -32.67
N ALA A 300 -28.84 3.69 -32.23
CA ALA A 300 -29.74 2.86 -33.03
C ALA A 300 -30.25 3.59 -34.28
N LYS A 301 -30.56 4.90 -34.17
CA LYS A 301 -30.95 5.73 -35.31
C LYS A 301 -29.80 5.91 -36.30
N ALA A 302 -28.58 6.16 -35.80
CA ALA A 302 -27.39 6.28 -36.65
C ALA A 302 -27.04 4.97 -37.38
N ALA A 303 -27.23 3.82 -36.71
CA ALA A 303 -27.07 2.51 -37.34
C ALA A 303 -28.15 2.23 -38.41
N ALA A 304 -29.40 2.64 -38.17
CA ALA A 304 -30.48 2.53 -39.14
C ALA A 304 -30.29 3.43 -40.37
N ASP A 305 -29.84 4.68 -40.17
CA ASP A 305 -29.55 5.62 -41.25
C ASP A 305 -28.36 5.15 -42.11
N LYS A 306 -27.33 4.56 -41.48
CA LYS A 306 -26.20 3.93 -42.20
C LYS A 306 -26.64 2.69 -43.00
N ALA A 307 -27.48 1.83 -42.44
CA ALA A 307 -28.02 0.67 -43.15
C ALA A 307 -28.92 1.06 -44.34
N ALA A 308 -29.68 2.15 -44.21
CA ALA A 308 -30.50 2.69 -45.30
C ALA A 308 -29.65 3.31 -46.44
N ALA A 309 -28.52 3.95 -46.11
CA ALA A 309 -27.57 4.47 -47.10
C ALA A 309 -26.87 3.36 -47.90
N ASP A 310 -26.46 2.27 -47.23
CA ASP A 310 -25.84 1.11 -47.88
C ASP A 310 -26.82 0.36 -48.81
N LEU A 311 -28.11 0.31 -48.47
CA LEU A 311 -29.16 -0.29 -49.31
C LEU A 311 -29.46 0.54 -50.56
N LYS A 312 -29.37 1.87 -50.45
CA LYS A 312 -29.57 2.81 -51.57
C LYS A 312 -28.39 2.81 -52.55
N ALA A 313 -27.16 2.70 -52.03
CA ALA A 313 -25.94 2.55 -52.86
C ALA A 313 -25.92 1.24 -53.66
N LYS A 314 -26.54 0.17 -53.14
CA LYS A 314 -26.71 -1.10 -53.86
C LYS A 314 -27.75 -1.02 -54.99
N GLN A 315 -28.82 -0.22 -54.80
CA GLN A 315 -29.87 -0.03 -55.81
C GLN A 315 -29.45 0.92 -56.96
N GLU A 316 -28.56 1.88 -56.71
CA GLU A 316 -28.02 2.77 -57.75
C GLU A 316 -26.93 2.10 -58.62
N ALA A 317 -26.29 1.04 -58.12
CA ALA A 317 -25.39 0.20 -58.92
C ALA A 317 -26.13 -0.69 -59.93
N ASP A 318 -27.33 -1.17 -59.59
CA ASP A 318 -28.16 -2.00 -60.47
C ASP A 318 -28.97 -1.16 -61.50
N ALA A 319 -29.22 0.12 -61.22
CA ALA A 319 -29.92 1.03 -62.13
C ALA A 319 -29.06 1.55 -63.31
N LYS A 320 -27.72 1.42 -63.23
CA LYS A 320 -26.80 1.81 -64.33
C LYS A 320 -26.63 0.72 -65.40
N ALA A 321 -27.10 -0.50 -65.16
CA ALA A 321 -26.97 -1.61 -66.11
C ALA A 321 -28.17 -1.78 -67.07
N VAL A 322 -29.21 -0.94 -66.95
CA VAL A 322 -30.44 -1.03 -67.77
C VAL A 322 -30.49 0.02 -68.90
N ALA A 323 -29.56 0.99 -68.93
CA ALA A 323 -29.54 2.03 -69.96
C ALA A 323 -28.89 1.62 -71.30
N ASP A 324 -28.10 0.53 -71.35
CA ASP A 324 -27.34 0.15 -72.56
C ASP A 324 -27.96 -1.01 -73.36
N LYS A 325 -29.21 -1.39 -73.06
CA LYS A 325 -29.91 -2.53 -73.70
C LYS A 325 -31.10 -2.09 -74.56
N ALA A 326 -30.86 -1.19 -75.51
CA ALA A 326 -31.88 -0.79 -76.49
C ALA A 326 -31.35 -0.63 -77.94
N ALA A 327 -30.17 -1.16 -78.26
CA ALA A 327 -29.70 -1.22 -79.65
C ALA A 327 -29.25 -2.64 -80.00
N ALA A 328 -30.00 -3.23 -80.94
CA ALA A 328 -29.64 -4.40 -81.73
C ALA A 328 -29.78 -5.77 -81.06
N ASP A 329 -31.03 -6.15 -80.80
CA ASP A 329 -31.48 -7.45 -81.29
C ASP A 329 -31.18 -7.54 -82.80
N LEU A 330 -30.13 -8.26 -83.20
CA LEU A 330 -30.15 -9.19 -84.34
C LEU A 330 -28.82 -9.93 -84.46
N LYS A 331 -28.64 -11.02 -83.71
CA LYS A 331 -28.34 -12.32 -84.33
C LYS A 331 -28.45 -13.42 -83.27
N ALA A 332 -29.66 -13.90 -83.10
CA ALA A 332 -29.89 -15.27 -82.66
C ALA A 332 -29.06 -16.20 -83.55
N LYS A 333 -27.96 -16.73 -83.00
CA LYS A 333 -27.48 -18.08 -83.29
C LYS A 333 -26.40 -18.44 -82.28
N GLN A 334 -26.82 -19.16 -81.24
CA GLN A 334 -26.12 -20.28 -80.59
C GLN A 334 -26.52 -20.34 -79.12
N ASP A 335 -27.74 -20.82 -78.91
CA ASP A 335 -28.04 -21.66 -77.75
C ASP A 335 -27.03 -22.80 -77.70
N SER A 336 -26.27 -22.93 -76.60
CA SER A 336 -26.24 -24.18 -75.80
C SER A 336 -25.14 -24.28 -74.72
N GLU A 337 -24.20 -23.34 -74.55
CA GLU A 337 -23.00 -23.63 -73.71
C GLU A 337 -22.84 -22.84 -72.40
N ALA A 338 -23.79 -22.02 -71.97
CA ALA A 338 -23.61 -21.14 -70.79
C ALA A 338 -24.20 -21.63 -69.46
N LYS A 339 -24.59 -22.92 -69.34
CA LYS A 339 -25.03 -23.49 -68.05
C LYS A 339 -23.98 -24.38 -67.36
N ALA A 340 -22.95 -24.84 -68.09
CA ALA A 340 -21.93 -25.73 -67.55
C ALA A 340 -20.76 -25.02 -66.83
N ALA A 341 -20.61 -23.69 -66.99
CA ALA A 341 -19.50 -22.93 -66.39
C ALA A 341 -19.80 -22.38 -64.98
N ALA A 342 -21.07 -22.15 -64.64
CA ALA A 342 -21.46 -21.62 -63.32
C ALA A 342 -21.40 -22.70 -62.22
N ASP A 343 -21.78 -23.94 -62.53
CA ASP A 343 -21.80 -25.05 -61.57
C ASP A 343 -20.39 -25.57 -61.22
N LYS A 344 -19.40 -25.40 -62.13
CA LYS A 344 -18.00 -25.75 -61.88
C LYS A 344 -17.28 -24.74 -60.96
N ALA A 345 -17.58 -23.45 -61.09
CA ALA A 345 -17.00 -22.40 -60.23
C ALA A 345 -17.52 -22.46 -58.77
N ALA A 346 -18.76 -22.89 -58.57
CA ALA A 346 -19.34 -23.08 -57.24
C ALA A 346 -18.77 -24.31 -56.51
N ALA A 347 -18.38 -25.36 -57.24
CA ALA A 347 -17.76 -26.57 -56.68
C ALA A 347 -16.28 -26.37 -56.30
N GLU A 348 -15.52 -25.61 -57.08
CA GLU A 348 -14.11 -25.30 -56.79
C GLU A 348 -13.94 -24.33 -55.60
N LEU A 349 -14.87 -23.38 -55.39
CA LEU A 349 -14.82 -22.47 -54.24
C LEU A 349 -15.08 -23.20 -52.90
N LYS A 350 -16.00 -24.17 -52.90
CA LYS A 350 -16.35 -24.97 -51.71
C LYS A 350 -15.23 -25.95 -51.33
N ALA A 351 -14.56 -26.55 -52.32
CA ALA A 351 -13.41 -27.43 -52.08
C ALA A 351 -12.18 -26.69 -51.51
N LYS A 352 -11.99 -25.41 -51.86
CA LYS A 352 -10.90 -24.56 -51.34
C LYS A 352 -11.18 -24.12 -49.88
N GLN A 353 -12.43 -23.79 -49.57
CA GLN A 353 -12.86 -23.43 -48.20
C GLN A 353 -12.75 -24.61 -47.22
N ASP A 354 -13.04 -25.84 -47.65
CA ASP A 354 -12.92 -27.04 -46.81
C ASP A 354 -11.45 -27.46 -46.57
N ALA A 355 -10.53 -27.11 -47.48
CA ALA A 355 -9.10 -27.35 -47.32
C ALA A 355 -8.47 -26.37 -46.31
N ASP A 356 -8.81 -25.08 -46.42
CA ASP A 356 -8.35 -24.03 -45.49
C ASP A 356 -8.89 -24.26 -44.07
N ALA A 357 -10.13 -24.74 -43.93
CA ALA A 357 -10.72 -25.09 -42.64
C ALA A 357 -9.96 -26.22 -41.91
N LYS A 358 -9.48 -27.23 -42.65
CA LYS A 358 -8.66 -28.33 -42.09
C LYS A 358 -7.27 -27.85 -41.68
N GLU A 359 -6.68 -26.92 -42.42
CA GLU A 359 -5.37 -26.34 -42.08
C GLU A 359 -5.47 -25.48 -40.80
N VAL A 360 -6.55 -24.72 -40.64
CA VAL A 360 -6.85 -23.97 -39.42
C VAL A 360 -7.07 -24.90 -38.22
N GLU A 361 -7.77 -26.03 -38.39
CA GLU A 361 -8.00 -27.01 -37.33
C GLU A 361 -6.69 -27.66 -36.82
N VAL A 362 -5.77 -27.96 -37.73
CA VAL A 362 -4.42 -28.44 -37.39
C VAL A 362 -3.63 -27.36 -36.63
N LEU A 363 -3.72 -26.10 -37.05
CA LEU A 363 -3.07 -24.98 -36.40
C LEU A 363 -3.58 -24.76 -34.96
N VAL A 364 -4.90 -24.79 -34.78
CA VAL A 364 -5.56 -24.67 -33.46
C VAL A 364 -5.17 -25.83 -32.54
N THR A 365 -5.08 -27.05 -33.07
CA THR A 365 -4.66 -28.23 -32.30
C THR A 365 -3.20 -28.11 -31.84
N ASN A 366 -2.31 -27.63 -32.70
CA ASN A 366 -0.90 -27.39 -32.34
C ASN A 366 -0.75 -26.26 -31.32
N PHE A 367 -1.55 -25.19 -31.46
CA PHE A 367 -1.58 -24.10 -30.49
C PHE A 367 -2.06 -24.57 -29.11
N LYS A 368 -3.11 -25.40 -29.06
CA LYS A 368 -3.62 -26.01 -27.82
C LYS A 368 -2.58 -26.87 -27.11
N LYS A 369 -1.81 -27.69 -27.86
CA LYS A 369 -0.70 -28.49 -27.31
C LYS A 369 0.41 -27.62 -26.72
N ARG A 370 0.78 -26.52 -27.40
CA ARG A 370 1.77 -25.56 -26.90
C ARG A 370 1.31 -24.89 -25.60
N ILE A 371 0.06 -24.45 -25.54
CA ILE A 371 -0.53 -23.86 -24.32
C ILE A 371 -0.51 -24.86 -23.16
N GLN A 372 -0.92 -26.12 -23.39
CA GLN A 372 -0.89 -27.15 -22.34
C GLN A 372 0.53 -27.44 -21.84
N SER A 373 1.52 -27.49 -22.73
CA SER A 373 2.93 -27.66 -22.36
C SER A 373 3.43 -26.49 -21.49
N THR A 374 3.13 -25.26 -21.89
CA THR A 374 3.48 -24.05 -21.13
C THR A 374 2.81 -24.03 -19.76
N LEU A 375 1.52 -24.36 -19.67
CA LEU A 375 0.79 -24.45 -18.39
C LEU A 375 1.37 -25.50 -17.46
N SER A 376 1.78 -26.66 -17.99
CA SER A 376 2.41 -27.72 -17.20
C SER A 376 3.76 -27.24 -16.62
N ASN A 377 4.58 -26.58 -17.44
CA ASN A 377 5.85 -26.01 -17.01
C ASN A 377 5.67 -24.90 -15.95
N LEU A 378 4.67 -24.02 -16.12
CA LEU A 378 4.35 -23.01 -15.10
C LEU A 378 3.91 -23.64 -13.78
N ARG A 379 3.11 -24.73 -13.80
CA ARG A 379 2.70 -25.43 -12.58
C ARG A 379 3.88 -26.00 -11.81
N VAL A 380 4.85 -26.61 -12.51
CA VAL A 380 6.07 -27.13 -11.88
C VAL A 380 6.89 -26.00 -11.24
N ARG A 381 7.03 -24.86 -11.92
CA ARG A 381 7.72 -23.69 -11.35
C ARG A 381 6.97 -23.10 -10.15
N LEU A 382 5.65 -23.02 -10.20
CA LEU A 382 4.81 -22.56 -9.09
C LEU A 382 4.96 -23.46 -7.86
N LEU A 383 5.00 -24.78 -8.05
CA LEU A 383 5.27 -25.75 -6.99
C LEU A 383 6.67 -25.57 -6.38
N ALA A 384 7.69 -25.34 -7.22
CA ALA A 384 9.04 -25.05 -6.73
C ALA A 384 9.10 -23.76 -5.89
N ILE A 385 8.39 -22.69 -6.31
CA ILE A 385 8.29 -21.43 -5.56
C ILE A 385 7.57 -21.65 -4.22
N LYS A 386 6.48 -22.41 -4.20
CA LYS A 386 5.75 -22.75 -2.96
C LYS A 386 6.63 -23.53 -1.97
N ASN A 387 7.47 -24.44 -2.47
CA ASN A 387 8.40 -25.21 -1.64
C ASN A 387 9.53 -24.34 -1.07
N LEU A 388 10.06 -23.38 -1.85
CA LEU A 388 11.04 -22.40 -1.37
C LEU A 388 10.47 -21.55 -0.24
N SER A 389 9.26 -21.00 -0.42
CA SER A 389 8.56 -20.22 0.61
C SER A 389 8.35 -21.02 1.92
N THR A 390 8.04 -22.31 1.81
CA THR A 390 7.90 -23.18 2.98
C THR A 390 9.24 -23.42 3.69
N SER A 391 10.33 -23.59 2.94
CA SER A 391 11.68 -23.74 3.50
C SER A 391 12.14 -22.46 4.24
N ASP A 392 11.86 -21.30 3.67
CA ASP A 392 12.21 -20.00 4.28
C ASP A 392 11.38 -19.73 5.55
N ARG A 393 10.10 -20.12 5.57
CA ARG A 393 9.26 -20.04 6.77
C ARG A 393 9.81 -20.91 7.91
N ASN A 394 10.21 -22.14 7.61
CA ASN A 394 10.80 -23.05 8.60
C ASN A 394 12.14 -22.54 9.14
N LYS A 395 12.99 -21.94 8.29
CA LYS A 395 14.25 -21.30 8.72
C LYS A 395 13.99 -20.08 9.62
N SER A 396 12.99 -19.26 9.29
CA SER A 396 12.62 -18.10 10.10
C SER A 396 12.13 -18.52 11.49
N GLU A 397 11.26 -19.54 11.57
CA GLU A 397 10.80 -20.11 12.85
C GLU A 397 11.97 -20.68 13.68
N GLN A 398 12.94 -21.33 13.04
CA GLN A 398 14.14 -21.84 13.73
C GLN A 398 15.02 -20.71 14.25
N LEU A 399 15.30 -19.69 13.44
CA LEU A 399 16.09 -18.52 13.86
C LEU A 399 15.44 -17.77 15.03
N GLN A 400 14.11 -17.68 15.08
CA GLN A 400 13.40 -17.09 16.22
C GLN A 400 13.54 -17.93 17.49
N LYS A 401 13.53 -19.26 17.39
CA LYS A 401 13.79 -20.15 18.53
C LYS A 401 15.22 -19.99 19.04
N ASP A 402 16.18 -19.96 18.13
CA ASP A 402 17.60 -19.80 18.46
C ASP A 402 17.86 -18.43 19.09
N LEU A 403 17.26 -17.36 18.56
CA LEU A 403 17.35 -16.01 19.13
C LEU A 403 16.78 -15.94 20.56
N LYS A 404 15.68 -16.64 20.82
CA LYS A 404 15.07 -16.72 22.15
C LYS A 404 15.95 -17.48 23.15
N LEU A 405 16.61 -18.55 22.69
CA LEU A 405 17.57 -19.30 23.51
C LEU A 405 18.77 -18.41 23.89
N VAL A 406 19.37 -17.74 22.90
CA VAL A 406 20.51 -16.82 23.12
C VAL A 406 20.12 -15.65 24.03
N SER A 407 18.92 -15.08 23.88
CA SER A 407 18.42 -14.03 24.77
C SER A 407 18.28 -14.51 26.22
N THR A 408 17.89 -15.77 26.41
CA THR A 408 17.73 -16.37 27.74
C THR A 408 19.09 -16.60 28.39
N GLU A 409 20.07 -17.12 27.64
CA GLU A 409 21.44 -17.28 28.11
C GLU A 409 22.11 -15.94 28.44
N LEU A 410 21.88 -14.90 27.63
CA LEU A 410 22.42 -13.57 27.89
C LEU A 410 21.85 -12.96 29.19
N THR A 411 20.57 -13.22 29.48
CA THR A 411 19.93 -12.78 30.73
C THR A 411 20.55 -13.50 31.94
N LEU A 412 20.79 -14.80 31.84
CA LEU A 412 21.49 -15.59 32.85
C LEU A 412 22.91 -15.08 33.11
N ILE A 413 23.68 -14.79 32.05
CA ILE A 413 25.04 -14.23 32.16
C ILE A 413 25.03 -12.85 32.83
N SER A 414 24.07 -11.99 32.49
CA SER A 414 23.95 -10.65 33.10
C SER A 414 23.66 -10.72 34.61
N GLY A 415 22.95 -11.76 35.06
CA GLY A 415 22.64 -12.01 36.47
C GLY A 415 23.84 -12.45 37.31
N ILE A 416 24.96 -12.82 36.70
CA ILE A 416 26.19 -13.23 37.41
C ILE A 416 27.01 -12.00 37.83
N GLY A 417 26.80 -10.83 37.19
CA GLY A 417 27.52 -9.59 37.49
C GLY A 417 27.53 -9.20 38.98
N PRO A 418 26.38 -9.14 39.66
CA PRO A 418 26.33 -8.84 41.09
C PRO A 418 27.10 -9.84 41.97
N ALA A 419 27.09 -11.12 41.61
CA ALA A 419 27.83 -12.15 42.34
C ALA A 419 29.35 -12.01 42.18
N ILE A 420 29.82 -11.60 41.00
CA ILE A 420 31.24 -11.28 40.75
C ILE A 420 31.66 -10.06 41.57
N SER A 421 30.86 -8.98 41.56
CA SER A 421 31.15 -7.78 42.34
C SER A 421 31.20 -8.05 43.85
N GLU A 422 30.30 -8.90 44.36
CA GLU A 422 30.34 -9.33 45.76
C GLU A 422 31.61 -10.15 46.07
N LEU A 423 32.03 -11.03 45.15
CA LEU A 423 33.25 -11.80 45.30
C LEU A 423 34.51 -10.91 45.31
N ASP A 424 34.56 -9.89 44.46
CA ASP A 424 35.65 -8.91 44.40
C ASP A 424 35.74 -8.12 45.70
N ASN A 425 34.60 -7.64 46.23
CA ASN A 425 34.55 -6.93 47.51
C ASN A 425 35.03 -7.81 48.67
N ARG A 426 34.61 -9.07 48.70
CA ARG A 426 35.07 -10.04 49.71
C ARG A 426 36.56 -10.33 49.58
N THR A 427 37.06 -10.44 48.35
CA THR A 427 38.47 -10.67 48.07
C THR A 427 39.32 -9.48 48.50
N ALA A 428 38.90 -8.26 48.19
CA ALA A 428 39.55 -7.03 48.64
C ALA A 428 39.59 -6.95 50.18
N GLY A 429 38.47 -7.25 50.86
CA GLY A 429 38.41 -7.29 52.31
C GLY A 429 39.34 -8.36 52.93
N LEU A 430 39.47 -9.52 52.30
CA LEU A 430 40.43 -10.55 52.72
C LEU A 430 41.88 -10.10 52.51
N VAL A 431 42.19 -9.44 51.40
CA VAL A 431 43.52 -8.87 51.14
C VAL A 431 43.90 -7.86 52.22
N ASP A 432 42.99 -6.96 52.60
CA ASP A 432 43.22 -5.99 53.68
C ASP A 432 43.46 -6.68 55.03
N GLN A 433 42.71 -7.74 55.33
CA GLN A 433 42.92 -8.55 56.54
C GLN A 433 44.29 -9.24 56.55
N VAL A 434 44.73 -9.79 55.41
CA VAL A 434 46.06 -10.40 55.27
C VAL A 434 47.15 -9.36 55.46
N ILE A 435 47.05 -8.19 54.82
CA ILE A 435 48.01 -7.09 54.99
C ILE A 435 48.08 -6.66 56.46
N ALA A 436 46.93 -6.53 57.14
CA ALA A 436 46.88 -6.17 58.55
C ALA A 436 47.51 -7.25 59.45
N LEU A 437 47.31 -8.53 59.13
CA LEU A 437 47.97 -9.63 59.84
C LEU A 437 49.48 -9.62 59.61
N GLU A 438 49.94 -9.46 58.38
CA GLU A 438 51.37 -9.35 58.06
C GLU A 438 52.03 -8.20 58.83
N ALA A 439 51.37 -7.04 58.91
CA ALA A 439 51.85 -5.91 59.69
C ALA A 439 51.97 -6.24 61.19
N ARG A 440 51.02 -6.99 61.77
CA ARG A 440 51.04 -7.40 63.18
C ARG A 440 52.14 -8.40 63.52
N TYR A 441 52.52 -9.26 62.58
CA TYR A 441 53.55 -10.28 62.77
C TYR A 441 54.91 -9.91 62.14
N LYS A 442 55.04 -8.68 61.64
CA LYS A 442 56.29 -8.17 61.08
C LYS A 442 57.38 -8.15 62.14
N LYS A 443 58.41 -8.98 61.96
CA LYS A 443 59.57 -8.98 62.84
C LYS A 443 60.41 -7.73 62.59
N THR A 444 60.68 -6.98 63.65
CA THR A 444 61.61 -5.85 63.63
C THR A 444 62.90 -6.23 64.33
N THR A 445 64.02 -5.65 63.89
CA THR A 445 65.33 -5.91 64.47
C THR A 445 65.79 -4.68 65.24
N ILE A 446 65.97 -4.82 66.56
CA ILE A 446 66.60 -3.78 67.37
C ILE A 446 68.04 -4.15 67.68
N THR A 447 68.87 -3.13 67.87
CA THR A 447 70.23 -3.31 68.33
C THR A 447 70.32 -2.96 69.81
N CYS A 448 70.78 -3.91 70.61
CA CYS A 448 70.89 -3.82 72.06
C CYS A 448 72.36 -3.77 72.44
N ILE A 449 72.72 -2.83 73.32
CA ILE A 449 74.10 -2.59 73.76
C ILE A 449 74.24 -2.72 75.28
N LYS A 450 75.35 -3.31 75.73
CA LYS A 450 75.78 -3.37 77.13
C LYS A 450 77.29 -3.18 77.17
N GLY A 451 77.73 -1.98 77.55
CA GLY A 451 79.13 -1.59 77.41
C GLY A 451 79.57 -1.62 75.94
N LYS A 452 80.66 -2.32 75.62
CA LYS A 452 81.18 -2.48 74.24
C LYS A 452 80.52 -3.62 73.44
N THR A 453 79.70 -4.47 74.06
CA THR A 453 79.07 -5.61 73.39
C THR A 453 77.76 -5.21 72.72
N VAL A 454 77.57 -5.63 71.47
CA VAL A 454 76.40 -5.34 70.64
C VAL A 454 75.67 -6.65 70.29
N LYS A 455 74.35 -6.67 70.42
CA LYS A 455 73.49 -7.78 69.95
C LYS A 455 72.33 -7.24 69.12
N LYS A 456 72.03 -7.90 68.00
CA LYS A 456 70.81 -7.63 67.21
C LYS A 456 69.75 -8.66 67.57
N ILE A 457 68.56 -8.19 67.92
CA ILE A 457 67.43 -9.04 68.30
C ILE A 457 66.29 -8.80 67.32
N THR A 458 65.87 -9.86 66.63
CA THR A 458 64.79 -9.83 65.64
C THR A 458 63.59 -10.60 66.16
N ALA A 459 62.48 -9.90 66.43
CA ALA A 459 61.22 -10.49 66.88
C ALA A 459 60.05 -9.56 66.52
N VAL A 460 58.81 -9.99 66.71
CA VAL A 460 57.61 -9.17 66.39
C VAL A 460 57.50 -7.93 67.30
N LYS A 461 57.87 -8.08 68.57
CA LYS A 461 58.05 -6.99 69.54
C LYS A 461 59.38 -7.22 70.27
N PRO A 462 60.52 -6.89 69.66
CA PRO A 462 61.80 -7.25 70.22
C PRO A 462 62.07 -6.40 71.46
N VAL A 463 62.60 -7.04 72.51
CA VAL A 463 62.99 -6.39 73.76
C VAL A 463 64.44 -6.77 74.06
N CYS A 464 65.24 -5.82 74.52
CA CYS A 464 66.62 -6.11 74.88
C CYS A 464 66.67 -7.08 76.07
N PRO A 465 67.53 -8.11 76.04
CA PRO A 465 67.73 -9.00 77.19
C PRO A 465 68.13 -8.21 78.44
N LYS A 466 67.83 -8.75 79.62
CA LYS A 466 68.09 -8.07 80.91
C LYS A 466 69.53 -7.57 81.00
N GLY A 467 69.70 -6.27 81.24
CA GLY A 467 70.99 -5.60 81.35
C GLY A 467 71.55 -5.00 80.06
N TYR A 468 70.88 -5.15 78.91
CA TYR A 468 71.17 -4.40 77.67
C TYR A 468 70.16 -3.26 77.49
N LYS A 469 70.58 -2.13 76.92
CA LYS A 469 69.69 -1.02 76.54
C LYS A 469 69.55 -0.95 75.02
N VAL A 470 68.40 -0.50 74.53
CA VAL A 470 68.20 -0.23 73.10
C VAL A 470 69.17 0.88 72.69
N LYS A 471 69.94 0.65 71.63
CA LYS A 471 70.73 1.69 70.99
C LYS A 471 69.75 2.60 70.25
N LYS A 472 69.56 3.82 70.75
CA LYS A 472 68.76 4.84 70.05
C LYS A 472 69.44 5.23 68.75
#